data_AF-A0A418M6F3-F1
#
_entry.id   AF-A0A418M6F3-F1
#
_cell.length_a   1.000
_cell.length_b   1.000
_cell.length_c   1.000
_cell.angle_alpha   90.00
_cell.angle_beta   90.00
_cell.angle_gamma   90.00
#
_symmetry.space_group_name_H-M   'P 1'
#
loop_
_entity.id
_entity.type
_entity.pdbx_description
1 polymer ?
#
loop_
_entity_poly.entity_id
_entity_poly.type
_entity_poly.pdbx_seq_one_letter_code
_entity_poly.pdbx_strand_id
1 'polypeptide(L)'
;MKPPCTYTPDQWLNLCDYTPLEIGLVLVGTVFWNIAYGIIIRNGLRYQYVEMPYLAGASNFAWELVWGFVLLTDMGRLFVWGLRGWFFMDIFIFILLLRYGSKQIVNPAVRPYFAWIKISVFLFWIPVFYFFYQEGYDTSMGATSAYIITVVMSALYIQHIISRPAGSVFSGLSAWCQLISNTLMSVFVWLKYPDKHFLQLLTLAVFILNAVYVFIQHRQATELRHPVLPHQSAAVQAN
;
A
#
# COMPACT_ATOMS: atom_id res chain seq x y z
N MET A 1 -8.51 12.22 33.98
CA MET A 1 -8.33 10.74 33.95
C MET A 1 -9.52 10.15 33.22
N LYS A 2 -9.29 9.35 32.17
CA LYS A 2 -10.35 8.57 31.52
C LYS A 2 -10.84 7.54 32.55
N PRO A 3 -12.15 7.32 32.75
CA PRO A 3 -12.63 6.30 33.66
C PRO A 3 -12.07 4.93 33.25
N PRO A 4 -11.85 4.00 34.20
CA PRO A 4 -11.38 2.66 33.87
C PRO A 4 -12.42 1.99 32.97
N CYS A 5 -12.03 1.80 31.71
CA CYS A 5 -12.83 1.20 30.66
C CYS A 5 -12.11 -0.09 30.26
N THR A 6 -12.81 -1.22 30.32
CA THR A 6 -12.25 -2.51 29.89
C THR A 6 -12.82 -2.81 28.51
N TYR A 7 -11.96 -2.87 27.50
CA TYR A 7 -12.34 -3.31 26.17
C TYR A 7 -12.65 -4.80 26.20
N THR A 8 -13.76 -5.19 25.56
CA THR A 8 -14.11 -6.60 25.36
C THR A 8 -14.15 -6.90 23.86
N PRO A 9 -13.60 -8.03 23.37
CA PRO A 9 -13.53 -8.36 21.94
C PRO A 9 -14.87 -8.40 21.19
N ASP A 10 -16.00 -8.41 21.91
CA ASP A 10 -17.33 -8.34 21.33
C ASP A 10 -17.78 -6.93 20.94
N GLN A 11 -17.09 -5.89 21.42
CA GLN A 11 -17.39 -4.50 21.10
C GLN A 11 -17.04 -4.16 19.65
N TRP A 12 -17.91 -3.34 19.04
CA TRP A 12 -17.73 -2.87 17.66
C TRP A 12 -16.53 -1.94 17.49
N LEU A 13 -16.30 -1.08 18.48
CA LEU A 13 -15.23 -0.09 18.51
C LEU A 13 -14.60 -0.08 19.90
N ASN A 14 -13.27 -0.06 19.95
CA ASN A 14 -12.54 0.08 21.20
C ASN A 14 -12.35 1.57 21.55
N LEU A 15 -13.32 2.18 22.22
CA LEU A 15 -13.21 3.55 22.72
C LEU A 15 -12.49 3.65 24.07
N CYS A 16 -12.12 2.52 24.67
CA CYS A 16 -11.31 2.50 25.88
C CYS A 16 -9.86 2.90 25.54
N ASP A 17 -9.27 2.21 24.56
CA ASP A 17 -7.87 2.41 24.16
C ASP A 17 -7.71 3.46 23.07
N TYR A 18 -8.75 3.68 22.26
CA TYR A 18 -8.72 4.65 21.16
C TYR A 18 -9.67 5.81 21.40
N THR A 19 -9.29 6.99 20.95
CA THR A 19 -10.12 8.19 20.94
C THR A 19 -11.00 8.22 19.69
N PRO A 20 -12.14 8.94 19.71
CA PRO A 20 -12.95 9.15 18.51
C PRO A 20 -12.16 9.77 17.35
N LEU A 21 -11.20 10.64 17.64
CA LEU A 21 -10.32 11.24 16.62
C LEU A 21 -9.44 10.19 15.96
N GLU A 22 -8.78 9.34 16.75
CA GLU A 22 -7.93 8.25 16.24
C GLU A 22 -8.72 7.30 15.34
N ILE A 23 -9.90 6.85 15.80
CA ILE A 23 -10.80 6.00 15.00
C ILE A 23 -11.23 6.72 13.71
N GLY A 24 -11.58 8.01 13.81
CA GLY A 24 -11.98 8.82 12.66
C GLY A 24 -10.89 8.95 11.60
N LEU A 25 -9.65 9.19 12.02
CA LEU A 25 -8.49 9.26 11.12
C LEU A 25 -8.29 7.95 10.35
N VAL A 26 -8.34 6.81 11.06
CA VAL A 26 -8.17 5.48 10.43
C VAL A 26 -9.33 5.18 9.49
N LEU A 27 -10.58 5.48 9.85
CA LEU A 27 -11.73 5.25 8.98
C LEU A 27 -11.67 6.10 7.70
N VAL A 28 -11.35 7.39 7.81
CA VAL A 28 -11.26 8.26 6.62
C VAL A 28 -10.09 7.82 5.74
N GLY A 29 -8.93 7.50 6.32
CA GLY A 29 -7.81 6.93 5.55
C GLY A 29 -8.21 5.64 4.84
N THR A 30 -8.91 4.74 5.53
CA THR A 30 -9.42 3.48 4.97
C THR A 30 -10.29 3.71 3.73
N VAL A 31 -11.16 4.71 3.74
CA VAL A 31 -11.99 5.07 2.58
C VAL A 31 -11.13 5.46 1.38
N PHE A 32 -10.10 6.30 1.57
CA PHE A 32 -9.20 6.68 0.47
C PHE A 32 -8.40 5.48 -0.07
N TRP A 33 -7.93 4.58 0.79
CA TRP A 33 -7.28 3.34 0.34
C TRP A 33 -8.23 2.43 -0.46
N ASN A 34 -9.48 2.28 -0.04
CA ASN A 34 -10.49 1.52 -0.78
C ASN A 34 -10.73 2.10 -2.17
N ILE A 35 -10.76 3.44 -2.31
CA ILE A 35 -10.87 4.11 -3.61
C ILE A 35 -9.65 3.79 -4.47
N ALA A 36 -8.44 3.88 -3.91
CA ALA A 36 -7.20 3.55 -4.63
C ALA A 36 -7.20 2.09 -5.11
N TYR A 37 -7.58 1.13 -4.24
CA TYR A 37 -7.68 -0.29 -4.59
C TYR A 37 -8.73 -0.52 -5.69
N GLY A 38 -9.90 0.12 -5.59
CA GLY A 38 -10.92 0.05 -6.64
C GLY A 38 -10.40 0.53 -8.00
N ILE A 39 -9.59 1.59 -8.02
CA ILE A 39 -8.94 2.09 -9.25
C ILE A 39 -7.91 1.07 -9.76
N ILE A 40 -7.05 0.53 -8.89
CA ILE A 40 -6.04 -0.47 -9.26
C ILE A 40 -6.70 -1.72 -9.87
N ILE A 41 -7.74 -2.25 -9.23
CA ILE A 41 -8.49 -3.42 -9.71
C ILE A 41 -9.15 -3.10 -11.06
N ARG A 42 -9.87 -1.97 -11.16
CA ARG A 42 -10.51 -1.54 -12.40
C ARG A 42 -9.50 -1.41 -13.54
N ASN A 43 -8.35 -0.79 -13.29
CA ASN A 43 -7.30 -0.60 -14.28
C ASN A 43 -6.65 -1.93 -14.68
N GLY A 44 -6.43 -2.83 -13.71
CA GLY A 44 -5.93 -4.19 -13.96
C GLY A 44 -6.88 -5.02 -14.83
N LEU A 45 -8.19 -4.88 -14.64
CA LEU A 45 -9.21 -5.55 -15.47
C LEU A 45 -9.31 -4.93 -16.86
N ARG A 46 -9.33 -3.59 -16.96
CA ARG A 46 -9.57 -2.86 -18.22
C ARG A 46 -8.34 -2.82 -19.12
N TYR A 47 -7.16 -2.58 -18.55
CA TYR A 47 -5.93 -2.33 -19.30
C TYR A 47 -4.91 -3.47 -19.19
N GLN A 48 -5.23 -4.54 -18.43
CA GLN A 48 -4.32 -5.66 -18.18
C GLN A 48 -2.95 -5.23 -17.63
N TYR A 49 -2.93 -4.10 -16.92
CA TYR A 49 -1.76 -3.55 -16.26
C TYR A 49 -2.11 -3.34 -14.78
N VAL A 50 -1.35 -3.99 -13.90
CA VAL A 50 -1.53 -3.86 -12.45
C VAL A 50 -0.54 -2.83 -11.93
N GLU A 51 -1.05 -1.73 -11.38
CA GLU A 51 -0.19 -0.65 -10.86
C GLU A 51 0.65 -1.11 -9.66
N MET A 52 0.07 -1.95 -8.80
CA MET A 52 0.71 -2.42 -7.58
C MET A 52 1.90 -3.33 -7.90
N PRO A 53 3.10 -3.04 -7.38
CA PRO A 53 4.26 -3.91 -7.53
C PRO A 53 4.03 -5.27 -6.88
N TYR A 54 4.53 -6.34 -7.50
CA TYR A 54 4.27 -7.69 -7.04
C TYR A 54 4.71 -7.95 -5.58
N LEU A 55 5.94 -7.57 -5.21
CA LEU A 55 6.45 -7.79 -3.85
C LEU A 55 5.54 -7.16 -2.81
N ALA A 56 5.07 -5.94 -3.09
CA ALA A 56 4.15 -5.21 -2.22
C ALA A 56 2.77 -5.87 -2.17
N GLY A 57 2.23 -6.33 -3.30
CA GLY A 57 0.94 -7.03 -3.33
C GLY A 57 0.98 -8.36 -2.58
N ALA A 58 2.07 -9.11 -2.68
CA ALA A 58 2.23 -10.38 -1.96
C ALA A 58 2.36 -10.19 -0.45
N SER A 59 3.18 -9.23 -0.02
CA SER A 59 3.35 -8.95 1.41
C SER A 59 2.08 -8.35 2.01
N ASN A 60 1.39 -7.43 1.31
CA ASN A 60 0.12 -6.87 1.79
C ASN A 60 -0.96 -7.96 1.94
N PHE A 61 -1.08 -8.83 0.95
CA PHE A 61 -2.04 -9.93 1.01
C PHE A 61 -1.77 -10.88 2.18
N ALA A 62 -0.50 -11.20 2.43
CA ALA A 62 -0.11 -12.00 3.59
C ALA A 62 -0.41 -11.29 4.91
N TRP A 63 -0.21 -9.97 4.96
CA TRP A 63 -0.49 -9.15 6.14
C TRP A 63 -1.98 -9.13 6.48
N GLU A 64 -2.85 -8.90 5.49
CA GLU A 64 -4.31 -8.92 5.66
C GLU A 64 -4.83 -10.30 6.08
N LEU A 65 -4.23 -11.38 5.57
CA LEU A 65 -4.55 -12.73 6.02
C LEU A 65 -4.23 -12.92 7.51
N VAL A 66 -3.02 -12.55 7.92
CA VAL A 66 -2.56 -12.74 9.30
C VAL A 66 -3.36 -11.85 10.27
N TRP A 67 -3.51 -10.57 9.97
CA TRP A 67 -4.21 -9.63 10.85
C TRP A 67 -5.73 -9.74 10.80
N GLY A 68 -6.32 -10.15 9.67
CA GLY A 68 -7.76 -10.35 9.53
C GLY A 68 -8.29 -11.67 10.13
N PHE A 69 -7.45 -12.70 10.24
CA PHE A 69 -7.89 -14.05 10.63
C PHE A 69 -7.11 -14.71 11.77
N VAL A 70 -5.84 -14.33 12.01
CA VAL A 70 -4.98 -15.00 13.00
C VAL A 70 -4.75 -14.14 14.25
N LEU A 71 -4.21 -12.93 14.09
CA LEU A 71 -3.78 -12.10 15.23
C LEU A 71 -4.88 -11.21 15.80
N LEU A 72 -5.79 -10.70 14.95
CA LEU A 72 -6.89 -9.79 15.28
C LEU A 72 -6.46 -8.49 15.98
N THR A 73 -6.86 -7.35 15.41
CA THR A 73 -6.65 -6.05 16.05
C THR A 73 -7.54 -5.84 17.28
N ASP A 74 -7.01 -5.11 18.26
CA ASP A 74 -7.71 -4.58 19.44
C ASP A 74 -8.60 -3.35 19.15
N MET A 75 -8.68 -2.85 17.92
CA MET A 75 -9.49 -1.66 17.59
C MET A 75 -11.02 -1.90 17.60
N GLY A 76 -11.47 -3.15 17.67
CA GLY A 76 -12.89 -3.52 17.65
C GLY A 76 -13.31 -4.33 16.41
N ARG A 77 -14.50 -4.94 16.48
CA ARG A 77 -15.03 -5.80 15.41
C ARG A 77 -15.12 -5.09 14.06
N LEU A 78 -15.39 -3.79 14.04
CA LEU A 78 -15.46 -3.02 12.79
C LEU A 78 -14.14 -3.14 12.00
N PHE A 79 -13.01 -2.96 12.69
CA PHE A 79 -11.69 -3.00 12.06
C PHE A 79 -11.28 -4.44 11.68
N VAL A 80 -11.65 -5.44 12.49
CA VAL A 80 -11.46 -6.85 12.12
C VAL A 80 -12.19 -7.19 10.83
N TRP A 81 -13.47 -6.80 10.69
CA TRP A 81 -14.22 -7.01 9.46
C TRP A 81 -13.72 -6.13 8.30
N GLY A 82 -13.21 -4.94 8.60
CA GLY A 82 -12.54 -4.08 7.62
C GLY A 82 -11.32 -4.74 7.00
N LEU A 83 -10.41 -5.30 7.81
CA LEU A 83 -9.24 -6.07 7.37
C LEU A 83 -9.66 -7.27 6.51
N ARG A 84 -10.70 -8.01 6.92
CA ARG A 84 -11.25 -9.10 6.10
C ARG A 84 -11.79 -8.61 4.76
N GLY A 85 -12.40 -7.42 4.73
CA GLY A 85 -12.80 -6.76 3.48
C GLY A 85 -11.61 -6.49 2.56
N TRP A 86 -10.53 -5.92 3.12
CA TRP A 86 -9.28 -5.69 2.38
C TRP A 86 -8.62 -6.98 1.90
N PHE A 87 -8.61 -8.03 2.71
CA PHE A 87 -8.15 -9.35 2.31
C PHE A 87 -8.84 -9.84 1.02
N PHE A 88 -10.16 -9.63 0.87
CA PHE A 88 -10.84 -10.00 -0.38
C PHE A 88 -10.42 -9.14 -1.57
N MET A 89 -10.19 -7.83 -1.37
CA MET A 89 -9.64 -6.98 -2.42
C MET A 89 -8.24 -7.43 -2.85
N ASP A 90 -7.42 -7.85 -1.89
CA ASP A 90 -6.09 -8.38 -2.13
C ASP A 90 -6.12 -9.70 -2.89
N ILE A 91 -7.10 -10.58 -2.66
CA ILE A 91 -7.31 -11.75 -3.52
C ILE A 91 -7.46 -11.31 -4.99
N PHE A 92 -8.29 -10.30 -5.26
CA PHE A 92 -8.47 -9.80 -6.63
C PHE A 92 -7.19 -9.21 -7.21
N ILE A 93 -6.50 -8.35 -6.46
CA ILE A 93 -5.23 -7.74 -6.90
C ILE A 93 -4.18 -8.81 -7.14
N PHE A 94 -4.07 -9.80 -6.26
CA PHE A 94 -3.11 -10.89 -6.37
C PHE A 94 -3.41 -11.78 -7.57
N ILE A 95 -4.67 -12.10 -7.86
CA ILE A 95 -5.06 -12.81 -9.08
C ILE A 95 -4.67 -12.01 -10.33
N LEU A 96 -4.89 -10.70 -10.33
CA LEU A 96 -4.47 -9.83 -11.44
C LEU A 96 -2.94 -9.81 -11.59
N LEU A 97 -2.18 -9.79 -10.49
CA LEU A 97 -0.72 -9.93 -10.50
C LEU A 97 -0.28 -11.28 -11.03
N LEU A 98 -0.96 -12.37 -10.66
CA LEU A 98 -0.69 -13.70 -11.19
C LEU A 98 -0.88 -13.73 -12.71
N ARG A 99 -2.00 -13.19 -13.20
CA ARG A 99 -2.41 -13.24 -14.61
C ARG A 99 -1.67 -12.25 -15.52
N TYR A 100 -1.44 -11.03 -15.07
CA TYR A 100 -0.92 -9.94 -15.90
C TYR A 100 0.47 -9.46 -15.48
N GLY A 101 0.87 -9.69 -14.22
CA GLY A 101 2.16 -9.21 -13.71
C GLY A 101 3.38 -9.80 -14.44
N SER A 102 3.27 -11.01 -14.98
CA SER A 102 4.34 -11.61 -15.80
C SER A 102 4.59 -10.87 -17.12
N LYS A 103 3.63 -10.09 -17.62
CA LYS A 103 3.78 -9.24 -18.81
C LYS A 103 4.58 -7.97 -18.50
N GLN A 104 4.68 -7.59 -17.22
CA GLN A 104 5.38 -6.40 -16.75
C GLN A 104 6.85 -6.69 -16.39
N ILE A 105 7.29 -7.95 -16.46
CA ILE A 105 8.68 -8.34 -16.20
C ILE A 105 9.54 -8.10 -17.43
N VAL A 106 10.54 -7.23 -17.27
CA VAL A 106 11.49 -6.85 -18.33
C VAL A 106 12.44 -8.00 -18.66
N ASN A 107 12.87 -8.78 -17.66
CA ASN A 107 13.85 -9.86 -17.86
C ASN A 107 13.16 -11.18 -18.30
N PRO A 108 13.36 -11.65 -19.54
CA PRO A 108 12.72 -12.87 -20.05
C PRO A 108 13.14 -14.14 -19.29
N ALA A 109 14.35 -14.19 -18.72
CA ALA A 109 14.88 -15.36 -18.04
C ALA A 109 14.12 -15.70 -16.74
N VAL A 110 13.57 -14.67 -16.07
CA VAL A 110 12.85 -14.83 -14.79
C VAL A 110 11.36 -15.10 -15.01
N ARG A 111 10.83 -14.75 -16.19
CA ARG A 111 9.41 -14.81 -16.52
C ARG A 111 8.76 -16.19 -16.31
N PRO A 112 9.38 -17.34 -16.64
CA PRO A 112 8.80 -18.67 -16.39
C PRO A 112 8.65 -19.00 -14.90
N TYR A 113 9.59 -18.54 -14.08
CA TYR A 113 9.60 -18.79 -12.64
C TYR A 113 8.74 -17.79 -11.87
N PHE A 114 8.28 -16.73 -12.53
CA PHE A 114 7.63 -15.63 -11.87
C PHE A 114 6.39 -16.09 -11.08
N ALA A 115 5.56 -16.98 -11.59
CA ALA A 115 4.41 -17.51 -10.83
C ALA A 115 4.82 -18.20 -9.51
N TRP A 116 5.90 -18.98 -9.52
CA TRP A 116 6.42 -19.66 -8.34
C TRP A 116 7.02 -18.69 -7.34
N ILE A 117 7.87 -17.76 -7.81
CA ILE A 117 8.36 -16.65 -6.99
C ILE A 117 7.17 -15.93 -6.35
N LYS A 118 6.08 -15.75 -7.12
CA LYS A 118 4.90 -15.04 -6.66
C LYS A 118 4.24 -15.67 -5.43
N ILE A 119 4.10 -16.98 -5.47
CA ILE A 119 3.49 -17.76 -4.40
C ILE A 119 4.47 -17.90 -3.22
N SER A 120 5.75 -18.14 -3.50
CA SER A 120 6.78 -18.31 -2.47
C SER A 120 6.93 -17.09 -1.57
N VAL A 121 6.98 -15.87 -2.12
CA VAL A 121 7.12 -14.68 -1.26
C VAL A 121 5.83 -14.41 -0.47
N PHE A 122 4.65 -14.65 -1.05
CA PHE A 122 3.39 -14.57 -0.29
C PHE A 122 3.41 -15.54 0.91
N LEU A 123 3.73 -16.81 0.68
CA LEU A 123 3.82 -17.82 1.73
C LEU A 123 4.91 -17.51 2.76
N PHE A 124 6.01 -16.90 2.34
CA PHE A 124 7.10 -16.48 3.23
C PHE A 124 6.69 -15.36 4.18
N TRP A 125 5.89 -14.39 3.72
CA TRP A 125 5.49 -13.25 4.55
C TRP A 125 4.50 -13.61 5.66
N ILE A 126 3.72 -14.69 5.51
CA ILE A 126 2.76 -15.16 6.52
C ILE A 126 3.44 -15.45 7.87
N PRO A 127 4.42 -16.38 7.97
CA PRO A 127 5.11 -16.63 9.24
C PRO A 127 5.92 -15.42 9.69
N VAL A 128 6.44 -14.60 8.77
CA VAL A 128 7.14 -13.37 9.15
C VAL A 128 6.24 -12.46 9.98
N PHE A 129 5.01 -12.16 9.53
CA PHE A 129 4.11 -11.30 10.30
C PHE A 129 3.65 -11.93 11.60
N TYR A 130 3.40 -13.24 11.59
CA TYR A 130 3.03 -13.96 12.80
C TYR A 130 4.12 -13.86 13.87
N PHE A 131 5.36 -14.25 13.55
CA PHE A 131 6.46 -14.22 14.52
C PHE A 131 6.88 -12.80 14.87
N PHE A 132 6.82 -11.85 13.93
CA PHE A 132 7.12 -10.44 14.20
C PHE A 132 6.21 -9.85 15.28
N TYR A 133 4.93 -10.24 15.29
CA TYR A 133 4.02 -9.87 16.38
C TYR A 133 4.32 -10.63 17.68
N GLN A 134 4.50 -11.95 17.63
CA GLN A 134 4.73 -12.78 18.83
C GLN A 134 5.99 -12.36 19.59
N GLU A 135 7.02 -11.90 18.89
CA GLU A 135 8.27 -11.41 19.47
C GLU A 135 8.17 -9.95 19.96
N GLY A 136 7.00 -9.31 19.82
CA GLY A 136 6.73 -7.97 20.34
C GLY A 136 7.29 -6.83 19.48
N TYR A 137 7.66 -7.08 18.22
CA TYR A 137 8.14 -6.06 17.30
C TYR A 137 7.01 -5.24 16.64
N ASP A 138 5.78 -5.74 16.70
CA ASP A 138 4.61 -5.06 16.15
C ASP A 138 3.72 -4.41 17.22
N THR A 139 2.77 -3.58 16.77
CA THR A 139 1.71 -3.04 17.63
C THR A 139 0.52 -3.99 17.68
N SER A 140 -0.41 -3.74 18.61
CA SER A 140 -1.66 -4.49 18.76
C SER A 140 -2.61 -4.42 17.55
N MET A 141 -2.33 -3.52 16.60
CA MET A 141 -3.06 -3.37 15.35
C MET A 141 -2.21 -3.63 14.10
N GLY A 142 -0.98 -4.13 14.26
CA GLY A 142 -0.08 -4.44 13.15
C GLY A 142 0.52 -3.23 12.44
N ALA A 143 0.57 -2.07 13.10
CA ALA A 143 0.97 -0.81 12.46
C ALA A 143 2.43 -0.86 11.98
N THR A 144 3.35 -1.48 12.73
CA THR A 144 4.77 -1.53 12.36
C THR A 144 4.96 -2.33 11.07
N SER A 145 4.40 -3.53 11.00
CA SER A 145 4.51 -4.36 9.80
C SER A 145 3.77 -3.77 8.60
N ALA A 146 2.60 -3.16 8.80
CA ALA A 146 1.87 -2.44 7.75
C ALA A 146 2.70 -1.30 7.15
N TYR A 147 3.39 -0.51 7.98
CA TYR A 147 4.25 0.57 7.51
C TYR A 147 5.54 0.07 6.84
N ILE A 148 6.11 -1.05 7.27
CA ILE A 148 7.25 -1.69 6.57
C ILE A 148 6.85 -2.04 5.13
N ILE A 149 5.69 -2.70 4.96
CA ILE A 149 5.16 -3.05 3.64
C ILE A 149 4.91 -1.78 2.83
N THR A 150 4.34 -0.75 3.45
CA THR A 150 3.99 0.50 2.78
C THR A 150 5.22 1.26 2.31
N VAL A 151 6.33 1.27 3.06
CA VAL A 151 7.61 1.84 2.61
C VAL A 151 8.09 1.14 1.34
N VAL A 152 8.11 -0.19 1.35
CA VAL A 152 8.50 -1.01 0.18
C VAL A 152 7.57 -0.72 -1.00
N MET A 153 6.26 -0.65 -0.75
CA MET A 153 5.24 -0.37 -1.76
C MET A 153 5.45 1.01 -2.40
N SER A 154 5.60 2.07 -1.60
CA SER A 154 5.82 3.43 -2.08
C SER A 154 7.11 3.57 -2.87
N ALA A 155 8.20 2.93 -2.43
CA ALA A 155 9.46 2.92 -3.17
C ALA A 155 9.33 2.22 -4.54
N LEU A 156 8.64 1.09 -4.58
CA LEU A 156 8.42 0.34 -5.83
C LEU A 156 7.46 1.06 -6.79
N TYR A 157 6.47 1.81 -6.29
CA TYR A 157 5.64 2.68 -7.13
C TYR A 157 6.48 3.74 -7.86
N ILE A 158 7.43 4.37 -7.15
CA ILE A 158 8.37 5.32 -7.76
C ILE A 158 9.21 4.62 -8.85
N GLN A 159 9.75 3.44 -8.56
CA GLN A 159 10.53 2.69 -9.54
C GLN A 159 9.68 2.34 -10.78
N HIS A 160 8.44 1.91 -10.61
CA HIS A 160 7.54 1.59 -11.72
C HIS A 160 7.19 2.81 -12.57
N ILE A 161 6.92 3.98 -11.97
CA ILE A 161 6.59 5.19 -12.74
C ILE A 161 7.81 5.79 -13.46
N ILE A 162 9.03 5.61 -12.93
CA ILE A 162 10.26 6.02 -13.60
C ILE A 162 10.59 5.05 -14.74
N SER A 163 10.49 3.74 -14.50
CA SER A 163 10.81 2.72 -15.52
C SER A 163 9.79 2.65 -16.65
N ARG A 164 8.58 3.18 -16.47
CA ARG A 164 7.50 3.22 -17.48
C ARG A 164 7.39 1.93 -18.30
N PRO A 165 7.08 0.78 -17.66
CA PRO A 165 6.91 -0.47 -18.40
C PRO A 165 5.89 -0.30 -19.52
N ALA A 166 6.10 -0.99 -20.65
CA ALA A 166 5.19 -0.91 -21.79
C ALA A 166 3.74 -1.23 -21.37
N GLY A 167 2.79 -0.38 -21.77
CA GLY A 167 1.38 -0.52 -21.40
C GLY A 167 1.04 0.03 -20.00
N SER A 168 1.94 0.77 -19.34
CA SER A 168 1.68 1.35 -18.03
C SER A 168 0.49 2.31 -18.02
N VAL A 169 -0.45 2.06 -17.11
CA VAL A 169 -1.57 2.96 -16.81
C VAL A 169 -1.47 3.35 -15.35
N PHE A 170 -1.11 4.60 -15.08
CA PHE A 170 -1.03 5.12 -13.72
C PHE A 170 -2.13 6.15 -13.49
N SER A 171 -2.92 5.98 -12.43
CA SER A 171 -3.98 6.94 -12.09
C SER A 171 -3.50 7.99 -11.09
N GLY A 172 -3.55 9.28 -11.47
CA GLY A 172 -3.24 10.37 -10.54
C GLY A 172 -4.18 10.42 -9.33
N LEU A 173 -5.44 10.03 -9.53
CA LEU A 173 -6.41 9.92 -8.44
C LEU A 173 -5.97 8.83 -7.44
N SER A 174 -5.53 7.65 -7.92
CA SER A 174 -5.01 6.59 -7.05
C SER A 174 -3.84 7.10 -6.21
N ALA A 175 -2.88 7.82 -6.80
CA ALA A 175 -1.72 8.32 -6.06
C ALA A 175 -2.09 9.35 -4.99
N TRP A 176 -2.99 10.29 -5.29
CA TRP A 176 -3.49 11.25 -4.30
C TRP A 176 -4.25 10.56 -3.18
N CYS A 177 -5.11 9.58 -3.49
CA CYS A 177 -5.81 8.79 -2.49
C CYS A 177 -4.82 8.07 -1.55
N GLN A 178 -3.77 7.47 -2.11
CA GLN A 178 -2.72 6.82 -1.31
C GLN A 178 -1.98 7.82 -0.41
N LEU A 179 -1.60 8.99 -0.93
CA LEU A 179 -0.93 10.02 -0.14
C LEU A 179 -1.80 10.52 1.01
N ILE A 180 -3.05 10.89 0.74
CA ILE A 180 -3.99 11.39 1.75
C ILE A 180 -4.25 10.30 2.79
N SER A 181 -4.53 9.08 2.35
CA SER A 181 -4.78 7.95 3.23
C SER A 181 -3.62 7.71 4.20
N ASN A 182 -2.41 7.53 3.67
CA ASN A 182 -1.23 7.25 4.47
C ASN A 182 -0.88 8.43 5.38
N THR A 183 -1.15 9.68 4.96
CA THR A 183 -0.94 10.84 5.83
C THR A 183 -1.89 10.82 7.03
N LEU A 184 -3.16 10.51 6.83
CA LEU A 184 -4.14 10.39 7.93
C LEU A 184 -3.77 9.26 8.90
N MET A 185 -3.38 8.10 8.36
CA MET A 185 -2.87 6.97 9.15
C MET A 185 -1.60 7.35 9.93
N SER A 186 -0.72 8.15 9.32
CA SER A 186 0.50 8.61 9.98
C SER A 186 0.16 9.53 11.14
N VAL A 187 -0.73 10.51 10.95
CA VAL A 187 -1.18 11.37 12.06
C VAL A 187 -1.75 10.53 13.21
N PHE A 188 -2.57 9.52 12.90
CA PHE A 188 -3.06 8.57 13.90
C PHE A 188 -1.89 7.88 14.65
N VAL A 189 -0.89 7.36 13.94
CA VAL A 189 0.28 6.70 14.53
C VAL A 189 1.04 7.63 15.48
N TRP A 190 1.24 8.89 15.11
CA TRP A 190 1.94 9.87 15.95
C TRP A 190 1.15 10.20 17.23
N LEU A 191 -0.19 10.19 17.17
CA LEU A 191 -1.05 10.39 18.33
C LEU A 191 -1.05 9.18 19.26
N LYS A 192 -1.20 7.97 18.69
CA LYS A 192 -1.39 6.73 19.46
C LYS A 192 -0.09 6.12 19.97
N TYR A 193 1.00 6.27 19.22
CA TYR A 193 2.28 5.63 19.50
C TYR A 193 3.44 6.67 19.56
N PRO A 194 3.39 7.64 20.49
CA PRO A 194 4.38 8.72 20.58
C PRO A 194 5.80 8.21 20.91
N ASP A 195 5.92 7.06 21.56
CA ASP A 195 7.21 6.47 21.98
C ASP A 195 7.78 5.48 20.96
N LYS A 196 7.06 5.16 19.87
CA LYS A 196 7.49 4.17 18.86
C LYS A 196 8.26 4.86 17.73
N HIS A 197 9.48 5.32 18.02
CA HIS A 197 10.30 6.10 17.08
C HIS A 197 10.60 5.40 15.74
N PHE A 198 10.79 4.07 15.75
CA PHE A 198 10.98 3.32 14.51
C PHE A 198 9.73 3.40 13.61
N LEU A 199 8.55 3.23 14.19
CA LEU A 199 7.28 3.35 13.47
C LEU A 199 7.08 4.80 12.95
N GLN A 200 7.41 5.82 13.76
CA GLN A 200 7.40 7.22 13.31
C GLN A 200 8.34 7.47 12.13
N LEU A 201 9.55 6.91 12.14
CA LEU A 201 10.48 6.99 11.02
C LEU A 201 9.88 6.37 9.75
N LEU A 202 9.23 5.20 9.86
CA LEU A 202 8.55 4.58 8.72
C LEU A 202 7.42 5.49 8.19
N THR A 203 6.65 6.14 9.07
CA THR A 203 5.57 7.05 8.63
C THR A 203 6.10 8.24 7.84
N LEU A 204 7.25 8.79 8.25
CA LEU A 204 7.91 9.88 7.55
C LEU A 204 8.44 9.42 6.19
N ALA A 205 9.06 8.24 6.14
CA ALA A 205 9.53 7.64 4.89
C ALA A 205 8.37 7.43 3.91
N VAL A 206 7.25 6.87 4.36
CA VAL A 206 6.03 6.70 3.54
C VAL A 206 5.51 8.04 3.02
N PHE A 207 5.44 9.06 3.86
CA PHE A 207 5.00 10.39 3.45
C PHE A 207 5.89 10.98 2.35
N ILE A 208 7.21 10.94 2.56
CA ILE A 208 8.19 11.46 1.59
C ILE A 208 8.08 10.70 0.26
N LEU A 209 8.08 9.35 0.31
CA LEU A 209 8.01 8.53 -0.90
C LEU A 209 6.70 8.74 -1.66
N ASN A 210 5.56 8.82 -0.98
CA ASN A 210 4.28 9.09 -1.64
C ASN A 210 4.20 10.51 -2.22
N ALA A 211 4.75 11.51 -1.53
CA ALA A 211 4.82 12.87 -2.05
C ALA A 211 5.69 12.94 -3.31
N VAL A 212 6.84 12.25 -3.32
CA VAL A 212 7.71 12.11 -4.50
C VAL A 212 6.96 11.40 -5.64
N TYR A 213 6.24 10.32 -5.35
CA TYR A 213 5.46 9.59 -6.34
C TYR A 213 4.38 10.48 -6.99
N VAL A 214 3.59 11.20 -6.19
CA VAL A 214 2.59 12.16 -6.68
C VAL A 214 3.23 13.27 -7.51
N PHE A 215 4.36 13.82 -7.05
CA PHE A 215 5.08 14.86 -7.77
C PHE A 215 5.57 14.41 -9.14
N ILE A 216 6.23 13.24 -9.22
CA ILE A 216 6.70 12.66 -10.49
C ILE A 216 5.53 12.42 -11.44
N GLN A 217 4.43 11.85 -10.92
CA GLN A 217 3.25 11.60 -11.72
C GLN A 217 2.61 12.88 -12.27
N HIS A 218 2.53 13.93 -11.45
CA HIS A 218 1.99 15.21 -11.87
C HIS A 218 2.85 15.84 -12.97
N ARG A 219 4.19 15.82 -12.82
CA ARG A 219 5.11 16.31 -13.86
C ARG A 219 4.93 15.58 -15.19
N GLN A 220 4.92 14.25 -15.17
CA GLN A 220 4.73 13.45 -16.38
C GLN A 220 3.35 13.67 -17.03
N ALA A 221 2.30 13.91 -16.23
CA ALA A 221 0.97 14.22 -16.77
C ALA A 221 0.94 15.57 -17.50
N THR A 222 1.70 16.55 -17.02
CA THR A 222 1.82 17.87 -17.67
C THR A 222 2.62 17.80 -18.97
N GLU A 223 3.73 17.05 -18.98
CA GLU A 223 4.56 16.84 -20.19
C GLU A 223 3.77 16.16 -21.33
N LEU A 224 2.84 15.25 -21.00
CA LEU A 224 1.97 14.62 -22.00
C LEU A 224 0.86 15.54 -22.53
N ARG A 225 0.46 16.57 -21.77
CA ARG A 225 -0.54 17.56 -22.20
C ARG A 225 0.07 18.66 -23.06
N HIS A 226 1.35 18.95 -22.85
CA HIS A 226 2.13 19.87 -23.65
C HIS A 226 3.31 19.12 -24.28
N PRO A 227 3.08 18.36 -25.37
CA PRO A 227 4.20 17.78 -26.10
C PRO A 227 5.09 18.93 -26.53
N VAL A 228 6.29 19.03 -25.95
CA VAL A 228 7.34 19.87 -26.47
C VAL A 228 7.57 19.35 -27.89
N LEU A 229 7.13 20.12 -28.89
CA LEU A 229 7.34 19.79 -30.28
C LEU A 229 8.84 19.51 -30.46
N PRO A 230 9.24 18.39 -31.08
CA PRO A 230 10.64 18.11 -31.36
C PRO A 230 11.11 19.07 -32.46
N HIS A 231 11.39 20.31 -32.07
CA HIS A 231 12.09 21.27 -32.90
C HIS A 231 13.28 21.79 -32.12
N GLN A 232 14.43 21.81 -32.81
CA GLN A 232 15.71 22.40 -32.41
C GLN A 232 16.76 21.50 -31.72
N SER A 233 16.96 20.28 -32.21
CA SER A 233 18.24 19.57 -31.98
C SER A 233 18.86 18.94 -33.23
N ALA A 234 18.14 18.88 -34.35
CA ALA A 234 18.62 18.22 -35.58
C ALA A 234 19.24 19.18 -36.63
N ALA A 235 19.22 20.49 -36.42
CA ALA A 235 19.71 21.47 -37.42
C ALA A 235 21.19 21.86 -37.26
N VAL A 236 21.95 21.22 -36.36
CA VAL A 236 23.39 21.53 -36.14
C VAL A 236 24.31 20.39 -36.60
N GLN A 237 23.77 19.35 -37.26
CA GLN A 237 24.56 18.21 -37.75
C GLN A 237 24.47 17.97 -39.28
N ALA A 238 24.11 18.99 -40.05
CA ALA A 238 24.28 18.98 -41.50
C ALA A 238 25.22 20.13 -41.89
N ASN A 239 26.52 19.84 -41.80
CA ASN A 239 27.54 20.43 -42.68
C ASN A 239 27.35 19.86 -44.09
#